data_AF-A0A0F9BSV3-F1
#
_entry.id   AF-A0A0F9BSV3-F1
#
_cell.length_a   1.000
_cell.length_b   1.000
_cell.length_c   1.000
_cell.angle_alpha   90.00
_cell.angle_beta   90.00
_cell.angle_gamma   90.00
#
_symmetry.space_group_name_H-M   'P 1'
#
loop_
_entity.id
_entity.type
_entity.pdbx_description
1 polymer ?
#
loop_
_entity_poly.entity_id
_entity_poly.type
_entity_poly.pdbx_seq_one_letter_code
_entity_poly.pdbx_strand_id
1 'polypeptide(L)'
;MLSFNLLVGVCLFYVTVLFIVAFVAEKRAERGHVSWLRSPAVYTLSLSIYCTAWTFYGAVGYAARSGLEFVTIYLGPTLVMVGWWGLVRKLVRIGRTQRITSIADLISSRYGKSTMLGGLVTVLAVLGTTPYIALQLQSVTLSFAVFARTGDTLSPPAWAVSDLESTALWVAAGLALFTVIFGTRNLDVNER
;
A
#
# COMPACT_ATOMS: atom_id res chain seq x y z
N MET A 1 -5.22 -23.91 14.55
CA MET A 1 -5.23 -23.51 13.12
C MET A 1 -6.66 -23.10 12.79
N LEU A 2 -6.86 -22.01 12.03
CA LEU A 2 -8.20 -21.48 11.73
C LEU A 2 -8.76 -22.16 10.48
N SER A 3 -10.08 -22.42 10.43
CA SER A 3 -10.69 -22.86 9.18
C SER A 3 -10.61 -21.74 8.14
N PHE A 4 -10.47 -22.10 6.85
CA PHE A 4 -10.37 -21.11 5.76
C PHE A 4 -11.54 -20.12 5.77
N ASN A 5 -12.77 -20.62 5.97
CA ASN A 5 -13.97 -19.78 6.05
C ASN A 5 -13.93 -18.79 7.23
N LEU A 6 -13.42 -19.22 8.38
CA LEU A 6 -13.27 -18.34 9.54
C LEU A 6 -12.21 -17.27 9.29
N LEU A 7 -11.09 -17.63 8.65
CA LEU A 7 -10.04 -16.68 8.27
C LEU A 7 -10.58 -15.60 7.32
N VAL A 8 -11.29 -16.01 6.25
CA VAL A 8 -11.95 -15.09 5.32
C VAL A 8 -12.96 -14.20 6.05
N GLY A 9 -13.78 -14.78 6.94
CA GLY A 9 -14.75 -14.04 7.74
C GLY A 9 -14.10 -12.97 8.63
N VAL A 10 -12.99 -13.28 9.28
CA VAL A 10 -12.22 -12.32 10.10
C VAL A 10 -11.62 -11.21 9.23
N CYS A 11 -11.04 -11.54 8.07
CA CYS A 11 -10.51 -10.54 7.15
C CYS A 11 -11.60 -9.59 6.65
N LEU A 12 -12.75 -10.11 6.24
CA LEU A 12 -13.88 -9.30 5.80
C LEU A 12 -14.40 -8.41 6.93
N PHE A 13 -14.60 -8.97 8.12
CA PHE A 13 -15.01 -8.19 9.30
C PHE A 13 -14.03 -7.05 9.59
N TYR A 14 -12.72 -7.33 9.57
CA TYR A 14 -11.69 -6.33 9.79
C TYR A 14 -11.75 -5.19 8.75
N VAL A 15 -11.87 -5.53 7.46
CA VAL A 15 -12.01 -4.54 6.38
C VAL A 15 -13.31 -3.73 6.55
N THR A 16 -14.42 -4.37 6.90
CA THR A 16 -15.69 -3.68 7.18
C THR A 16 -15.56 -2.69 8.33
N VAL A 17 -14.88 -3.07 9.42
CA VAL A 17 -14.64 -2.17 10.57
C VAL A 17 -13.79 -0.97 10.14
N LEU A 18 -12.68 -1.20 9.44
CA LEU A 18 -11.84 -0.11 8.92
C LEU A 18 -12.63 0.83 8.00
N PHE A 19 -13.51 0.26 7.17
CA PHE A 19 -14.35 1.04 6.27
C PHE A 19 -15.39 1.88 7.01
N ILE A 20 -16.04 1.32 8.04
CA ILE A 20 -16.95 2.08 8.91
C ILE A 20 -16.20 3.25 9.57
N VAL A 21 -14.98 3.01 10.06
CA VAL A 21 -14.16 4.07 10.65
C VAL A 21 -13.85 5.16 9.63
N ALA A 22 -13.45 4.80 8.41
CA ALA A 22 -13.18 5.75 7.34
C ALA A 22 -14.43 6.58 6.97
N PHE A 23 -15.57 5.92 6.77
CA PHE A 23 -16.85 6.57 6.43
C PHE A 23 -17.33 7.53 7.52
N VAL A 24 -17.22 7.13 8.79
CA VAL A 24 -17.57 8.00 9.93
C VAL A 24 -16.62 9.19 10.02
N ALA A 25 -15.32 8.99 9.77
CA ALA A 25 -14.33 10.04 9.78
C ALA A 25 -14.57 11.08 8.67
N GLU A 26 -14.87 10.63 7.45
CA GLU A 26 -15.22 11.47 6.30
C GLU A 26 -16.48 12.30 6.58
N LYS A 27 -17.58 11.65 6.99
CA LYS A 27 -18.85 12.33 7.31
C LYS A 27 -18.71 13.34 8.45
N ARG A 28 -17.81 13.12 9.40
CA ARG A 28 -17.52 14.10 10.47
C ARG A 28 -16.66 15.26 9.97
N ALA A 29 -15.72 15.00 9.05
CA ALA A 29 -14.89 16.03 8.43
C ALA A 29 -15.74 17.01 7.60
N GLU A 30 -16.68 16.50 6.80
CA GLU A 30 -17.64 17.32 6.03
C GLU A 30 -18.48 18.24 6.91
N ARG A 31 -18.81 17.79 8.13
CA ARG A 31 -19.58 18.57 9.11
C ARG A 31 -18.74 19.61 9.88
N GLY A 32 -17.47 19.81 9.51
CA GLY A 32 -16.57 20.77 10.14
C GLY A 32 -16.07 20.38 11.54
N HIS A 33 -16.40 19.18 12.03
CA HIS A 33 -16.23 18.80 13.43
C HIS A 33 -14.88 18.14 13.76
N VAL A 34 -13.86 18.23 12.89
CA VAL A 34 -12.61 17.50 13.16
C VAL A 34 -11.34 18.26 12.78
N SER A 35 -10.99 19.22 13.64
CA SER A 35 -9.64 19.82 13.70
C SER A 35 -8.55 18.75 13.89
N TRP A 36 -8.82 17.69 14.66
CA TRP A 36 -7.85 16.64 14.96
C TRP A 36 -7.43 15.79 13.73
N LEU A 37 -8.31 15.61 12.73
CA LEU A 37 -7.94 14.95 11.47
C LEU A 37 -6.88 15.73 10.67
N ARG A 38 -6.70 17.03 10.98
CA ARG A 38 -5.66 17.88 10.39
C ARG A 38 -4.40 17.94 11.24
N SER A 39 -4.34 17.17 12.33
CA SER A 39 -3.17 17.15 13.21
C SER A 39 -1.95 16.55 12.50
N PRO A 40 -0.73 17.03 12.81
CA PRO A 40 0.50 16.44 12.28
C PRO A 40 0.63 14.94 12.60
N ALA A 41 0.09 14.49 13.75
CA ALA A 41 0.12 13.09 14.14
C ALA A 41 -0.63 12.18 13.15
N VAL A 42 -1.83 12.59 12.70
CA VAL A 42 -2.59 11.82 11.71
C VAL A 42 -1.86 11.78 10.37
N TYR A 43 -1.23 12.88 9.96
CA TYR A 43 -0.40 12.91 8.76
C TYR A 43 0.80 11.96 8.88
N THR A 44 1.52 11.98 10.00
CA THR A 44 2.64 11.06 10.25
C THR A 44 2.20 9.60 10.28
N LEU A 45 1.08 9.28 10.94
CA LEU A 45 0.53 7.92 10.94
C LEU A 45 0.05 7.48 9.56
N SER A 46 -0.46 8.40 8.73
CA SER A 46 -0.83 8.06 7.35
C SER A 46 0.38 7.65 6.51
N LEU A 47 1.56 8.19 6.83
CA LEU A 47 2.81 7.81 6.18
C LEU A 47 3.22 6.35 6.48
N SER A 48 2.68 5.75 7.55
CA SER A 48 2.88 4.34 7.87
C SER A 48 2.30 3.38 6.83
N ILE A 49 1.53 3.86 5.84
CA ILE A 49 1.16 3.08 4.65
C ILE A 49 2.38 2.54 3.88
N TYR A 50 3.55 3.16 4.08
CA TYR A 50 4.85 2.65 3.64
C TYR A 50 5.14 1.23 4.16
N CYS A 51 4.69 0.90 5.36
CA CYS A 51 4.88 -0.41 5.99
C CYS A 51 3.86 -1.44 5.47
N THR A 52 4.17 -2.06 4.33
CA THR A 52 3.31 -3.04 3.64
C THR A 52 3.67 -4.49 3.99
N ALA A 53 2.97 -5.47 3.40
CA ALA A 53 3.31 -6.89 3.59
C ALA A 53 4.76 -7.21 3.19
N TRP A 54 5.30 -6.51 2.18
CA TRP A 54 6.74 -6.55 1.86
C TRP A 54 7.64 -6.24 3.05
N THR A 55 7.29 -5.25 3.89
CA THR A 55 8.10 -4.94 5.07
C THR A 55 8.06 -6.05 6.09
N PHE A 56 6.92 -6.68 6.33
CA PHE A 56 6.82 -7.83 7.23
C PHE A 56 7.59 -9.04 6.70
N TYR A 57 7.26 -9.51 5.50
CA TYR A 57 7.88 -10.70 4.92
C TYR A 57 9.36 -10.48 4.57
N GLY A 58 9.67 -9.32 3.99
CA GLY A 58 11.03 -8.94 3.60
C GLY A 58 11.93 -8.70 4.79
N ALA A 59 11.53 -7.89 5.78
CA ALA A 59 12.39 -7.59 6.92
C ALA A 59 12.57 -8.79 7.84
N VAL A 60 11.49 -9.53 8.16
CA VAL A 60 11.61 -10.74 8.99
C VAL A 60 12.42 -11.81 8.26
N GLY A 61 12.17 -12.02 6.97
CA GLY A 61 12.91 -12.99 6.17
C GLY A 61 14.39 -12.62 6.01
N TYR A 62 14.71 -11.33 5.83
CA TYR A 62 16.08 -10.86 5.73
C TYR A 62 16.78 -10.86 7.09
N ALA A 63 16.09 -10.53 8.18
CA ALA A 63 16.62 -10.67 9.54
C ALA A 63 16.95 -12.13 9.88
N ALA A 64 16.11 -13.08 9.45
CA ALA A 64 16.37 -14.50 9.67
C ALA A 64 17.61 -15.02 8.92
N ARG A 65 17.96 -14.44 7.77
CA ARG A 65 19.13 -14.85 6.95
C ARG A 65 20.40 -14.07 7.27
N SER A 66 20.28 -12.78 7.55
CA SER A 66 21.39 -11.82 7.63
C SER A 66 21.47 -11.08 8.98
N GLY A 67 20.66 -11.46 9.96
CA GLY A 67 20.69 -10.86 11.29
C GLY A 67 20.35 -9.37 11.25
N LEU A 68 21.22 -8.52 11.80
CA LEU A 68 20.98 -7.07 11.94
C LEU A 68 21.10 -6.27 10.63
N GLU A 69 21.54 -6.86 9.52
CA GLU A 69 21.68 -6.15 8.25
C GLU A 69 20.35 -5.53 7.78
N PHE A 70 19.21 -6.11 8.15
CA PHE A 70 17.87 -5.58 7.79
C PHE A 70 17.64 -4.14 8.27
N VAL A 71 18.31 -3.74 9.36
CA VAL A 71 18.20 -2.38 9.91
C VAL A 71 18.70 -1.34 8.91
N THR A 72 19.68 -1.70 8.08
CA THR A 72 20.24 -0.79 7.07
C THR A 72 19.21 -0.38 6.01
N ILE A 73 18.24 -1.25 5.70
CA ILE A 73 17.13 -0.97 4.78
C ILE A 73 16.27 0.19 5.30
N TYR A 74 16.08 0.28 6.61
CA TYR A 74 15.30 1.34 7.26
C TYR A 74 16.12 2.59 7.58
N LEU A 75 17.44 2.45 7.66
CA LEU A 75 18.34 3.56 7.92
C LEU A 75 18.33 4.57 6.76
N GLY A 76 18.23 4.11 5.51
CA GLY A 76 18.13 4.99 4.34
C GLY A 76 16.94 5.96 4.38
N PRO A 77 15.68 5.48 4.43
CA PRO A 77 14.50 6.32 4.57
C PRO A 77 14.56 7.24 5.79
N THR A 78 15.10 6.75 6.92
CA THR A 78 15.27 7.55 8.14
C THR A 78 16.23 8.71 7.92
N LEU A 79 17.40 8.47 7.31
CA LEU A 79 18.35 9.52 6.97
C LEU A 79 17.76 10.53 5.98
N VAL A 80 16.98 10.09 5.00
CA VAL A 80 16.30 11.00 4.07
C VAL A 80 15.30 11.87 4.83
N MET A 81 14.50 11.30 5.73
CA MET A 81 13.53 12.09 6.50
C MET A 81 14.20 13.09 7.45
N VAL A 82 15.33 12.72 8.06
CA VAL A 82 16.07 13.58 9.01
C VAL A 82 16.93 14.62 8.28
N GLY A 83 17.78 14.20 7.35
CA GLY A 83 18.78 15.06 6.69
C GLY A 83 18.25 15.80 5.46
N TRP A 84 17.16 15.34 4.86
CA TRP A 84 16.72 15.79 3.53
C TRP A 84 15.35 16.50 3.57
N TRP A 85 14.94 16.96 4.76
CA TRP A 85 13.70 17.70 5.00
C TRP A 85 13.52 18.92 4.09
N GLY A 86 14.62 19.57 3.70
CA GLY A 86 14.61 20.69 2.76
C GLY A 86 14.14 20.31 1.35
N LEU A 87 14.59 19.17 0.81
CA LEU A 87 14.14 18.71 -0.51
C LEU A 87 12.68 18.28 -0.46
N VAL A 88 12.28 17.51 0.55
CA VAL A 88 10.89 17.03 0.67
C VAL A 88 9.94 18.23 0.71
N ARG A 89 10.25 19.25 1.51
CA ARG A 89 9.47 20.51 1.53
C ARG A 89 9.47 21.22 0.18
N LYS A 90 10.59 21.23 -0.54
CA LYS A 90 10.68 21.83 -1.88
C LYS A 90 9.81 21.09 -2.89
N LEU A 91 9.84 19.75 -2.89
CA LEU A 91 9.00 18.92 -3.76
C LEU A 91 7.52 19.13 -3.48
N VAL A 92 7.12 19.11 -2.20
CA VAL A 92 5.72 19.36 -1.79
C VAL A 92 5.28 20.77 -2.20
N ARG A 93 6.13 21.78 -2.04
CA ARG A 93 5.82 23.16 -2.44
C ARG A 93 5.60 23.24 -3.96
N ILE A 94 6.49 22.68 -4.77
CA ILE A 94 6.35 22.66 -6.24
C ILE A 94 5.07 21.92 -6.63
N GLY A 95 4.80 20.78 -6.00
CA GLY A 95 3.60 19.99 -6.21
C GLY A 95 2.32 20.81 -6.05
N ARG A 96 2.22 21.56 -4.94
CA ARG A 96 1.07 22.44 -4.70
C ARG A 96 1.00 23.64 -5.64
N THR A 97 2.12 24.32 -5.87
CA THR A 97 2.13 25.54 -6.72
C THR A 97 1.77 25.24 -8.16
N GLN A 98 2.14 24.06 -8.67
CA GLN A 98 1.86 23.65 -10.05
C GLN A 98 0.67 22.69 -10.20
N ARG A 99 -0.07 22.42 -9.11
CA ARG A 99 -1.21 21.46 -9.07
C ARG A 99 -0.84 20.08 -9.64
N ILE A 100 0.36 19.62 -9.34
CA ILE A 100 0.87 18.34 -9.82
C ILE A 100 0.19 17.21 -9.07
N THR A 101 -0.41 16.28 -9.81
CA THR A 101 -1.17 15.14 -9.25
C THR A 101 -0.44 13.81 -9.36
N SER A 102 0.69 13.74 -10.09
CA SER A 102 1.48 12.51 -10.27
C SER A 102 2.98 12.76 -10.34
N ILE A 103 3.78 11.71 -10.13
CA ILE A 103 5.26 11.77 -10.28
C ILE A 103 5.64 12.06 -11.73
N ALA A 104 4.89 11.52 -12.70
CA ALA A 104 5.11 11.80 -14.12
C ALA A 104 4.94 13.28 -14.45
N ASP A 105 3.92 13.92 -13.87
CA ASP A 105 3.67 15.34 -14.03
C ASP A 105 4.70 16.21 -13.29
N LEU A 106 5.17 15.77 -12.11
CA LEU A 106 6.27 16.42 -11.39
C LEU A 106 7.56 16.46 -12.21
N ILE A 107 7.87 15.35 -12.89
CA ILE A 107 9.06 15.25 -13.71
C ILE A 107 8.86 16.03 -15.01
N SER A 108 7.73 15.88 -15.70
CA SER A 108 7.47 16.59 -16.96
C SER A 108 7.46 18.11 -16.79
N SER A 109 6.92 18.63 -15.67
CA SER A 109 6.83 20.06 -15.41
C SER A 109 8.19 20.72 -15.22
N ARG A 110 9.19 19.97 -14.77
CA ARG A 110 10.58 20.42 -14.67
C ARG A 110 11.24 20.64 -16.04
N TYR A 111 10.76 19.97 -17.08
CA TYR A 111 11.27 20.05 -18.45
C TYR A 111 10.29 20.73 -19.41
N GLY A 112 9.52 21.71 -18.92
CA GLY A 112 8.60 22.50 -19.77
C GLY A 112 7.31 21.76 -20.14
N LYS A 113 6.81 20.87 -19.28
CA LYS A 113 5.60 20.05 -19.50
C LYS A 113 5.69 19.13 -20.73
N SER A 114 6.86 18.51 -20.92
CA SER A 114 7.06 17.55 -22.02
C SER A 114 6.15 16.34 -21.89
N THR A 115 5.19 16.20 -22.80
CA THR A 115 4.27 15.04 -22.87
C THR A 115 5.02 13.74 -23.08
N MET A 116 6.10 13.75 -23.88
CA MET A 116 6.92 12.56 -24.12
C MET A 116 7.59 12.07 -22.83
N LEU A 117 8.15 12.99 -22.04
CA LEU A 117 8.78 12.65 -20.77
C LEU A 117 7.75 12.15 -19.75
N GLY A 118 6.58 12.81 -19.68
CA GLY A 118 5.47 12.36 -18.84
C GLY A 118 4.96 10.97 -19.21
N GLY A 119 4.84 10.69 -20.51
CA GLY A 119 4.46 9.36 -21.02
C GLY A 119 5.49 8.30 -20.64
N LEU A 120 6.78 8.57 -20.85
CA LEU A 120 7.87 7.66 -20.49
C LEU A 120 7.87 7.33 -18.99
N VAL A 121 7.75 8.35 -18.13
CA VAL A 121 7.72 8.15 -16.67
C VAL A 121 6.49 7.35 -16.27
N THR A 122 5.34 7.59 -16.90
CA THR A 122 4.12 6.80 -16.64
C THR A 122 4.32 5.33 -17.00
N VAL A 123 4.90 5.03 -18.16
CA VAL A 123 5.21 3.65 -18.56
C VAL A 123 6.18 2.99 -17.58
N LEU A 124 7.26 3.68 -17.19
CA LEU A 124 8.20 3.17 -16.21
C LEU A 124 7.55 2.94 -14.84
N ALA A 125 6.66 3.83 -14.41
CA ALA A 125 5.90 3.67 -13.18
C ALA A 125 5.02 2.42 -13.24
N VAL A 126 4.26 2.22 -14.32
CA VAL A 126 3.42 1.02 -14.52
C VAL A 126 4.26 -0.25 -14.52
N LEU A 127 5.38 -0.26 -15.26
CA LEU A 127 6.28 -1.41 -15.32
C LEU A 127 6.92 -1.73 -13.97
N GLY A 128 7.20 -0.72 -13.14
CA GLY A 128 7.73 -0.91 -11.78
C GLY A 128 6.65 -1.33 -10.76
N THR A 129 5.45 -0.77 -10.84
CA THR A 129 4.37 -1.07 -9.90
C THR A 129 3.74 -2.44 -10.13
N THR A 130 3.68 -2.90 -11.38
CA THR A 130 3.08 -4.21 -11.73
C THR A 130 3.72 -5.39 -10.99
N PRO A 131 5.06 -5.61 -11.07
CA PRO A 131 5.72 -6.68 -10.33
C PRO A 131 5.67 -6.44 -8.82
N TYR A 132 5.68 -5.18 -8.36
CA TYR A 132 5.52 -4.86 -6.95
C TYR A 132 4.15 -5.31 -6.41
N ILE A 133 3.05 -5.05 -7.13
CA ILE A 133 1.71 -5.53 -6.77
C ILE A 133 1.69 -7.06 -6.77
N ALA A 134 2.33 -7.71 -7.75
CA ALA A 134 2.41 -9.17 -7.80
C ALA A 134 3.10 -9.75 -6.55
N LEU A 135 4.21 -9.15 -6.10
CA LEU A 135 4.91 -9.56 -4.86
C LEU A 135 4.07 -9.33 -3.60
N GLN A 136 3.26 -8.27 -3.57
CA GLN A 136 2.32 -8.03 -2.46
C GLN A 136 1.20 -9.07 -2.43
N LEU A 137 0.61 -9.40 -3.59
CA LEU A 137 -0.40 -10.46 -3.69
C LEU A 137 0.16 -11.82 -3.29
N GLN A 138 1.39 -12.14 -3.69
CA GLN A 138 2.09 -13.35 -3.26
C GLN A 138 2.27 -13.42 -1.74
N SER A 139 2.59 -12.31 -1.10
CA SER A 139 2.72 -12.25 0.37
C SER A 139 1.39 -12.55 1.07
N VAL A 140 0.29 -12.05 0.49
CA VAL A 140 -1.07 -12.33 1.00
C VAL A 140 -1.43 -13.80 0.82
N THR A 141 -1.22 -14.39 -0.36
CA THR A 141 -1.55 -15.81 -0.60
C THR A 141 -0.72 -16.74 0.28
N LEU A 142 0.56 -16.43 0.50
CA LEU A 142 1.41 -17.15 1.44
C LEU A 142 0.87 -17.06 2.88
N SER A 143 0.37 -15.89 3.30
CA SER A 143 -0.29 -15.73 4.60
C SER A 143 -1.47 -16.69 4.72
N PHE A 144 -2.37 -16.71 3.72
CA PHE A 144 -3.51 -17.62 3.71
C PHE A 144 -3.08 -19.08 3.76
N ALA A 145 -2.07 -19.50 3.00
CA ALA A 145 -1.58 -20.87 3.02
C ALA A 145 -0.96 -21.30 4.36
N VAL A 146 -0.38 -20.36 5.13
CA VAL A 146 0.14 -20.67 6.48
C VAL A 146 -1.00 -20.77 7.49
N PHE A 147 -1.97 -19.86 7.46
CA PHE A 147 -3.03 -19.79 8.47
C PHE A 147 -4.22 -20.74 8.22
N ALA A 148 -4.50 -21.08 6.96
CA ALA A 148 -5.62 -21.93 6.56
C ALA A 148 -5.28 -23.43 6.47
N ARG A 149 -4.07 -23.85 6.87
CA ARG A 149 -3.74 -25.28 7.00
C ARG A 149 -4.66 -25.94 8.03
N THR A 150 -5.69 -26.63 7.54
CA THR A 150 -6.45 -27.62 8.30
C THR A 150 -5.52 -28.81 8.60
N GLY A 151 -5.61 -29.35 9.81
CA GLY A 151 -4.65 -30.33 10.34
C GLY A 151 -4.41 -31.57 9.47
N ASP A 152 -3.24 -32.17 9.69
CA ASP A 152 -2.88 -33.58 9.46
C ASP A 152 -2.52 -34.15 8.08
N THR A 153 -2.00 -33.35 7.14
CA THR A 153 -1.14 -33.93 6.09
C THR A 153 0.19 -33.20 5.94
N LEU A 154 1.28 -33.90 6.29
CA LEU A 154 2.68 -33.48 6.12
C LEU A 154 3.13 -33.41 4.64
N SER A 155 2.20 -33.49 3.68
CA SER A 155 2.50 -33.52 2.25
C SER A 155 1.71 -32.41 1.57
N PRO A 156 2.35 -31.48 0.84
CA PRO A 156 1.61 -30.52 0.02
C PRO A 156 0.94 -31.33 -1.09
N PRO A 157 -0.40 -31.39 -1.14
CA PRO A 157 -1.05 -32.00 -2.28
C PRO A 157 -0.78 -31.14 -3.52
N ALA A 158 -0.57 -31.76 -4.68
CA ALA A 158 -0.35 -31.05 -5.94
C ALA A 158 -1.52 -30.09 -6.31
N TRP A 159 -2.70 -30.26 -5.70
CA TRP A 159 -3.86 -29.37 -5.81
C TRP A 159 -3.83 -28.13 -4.88
N ALA A 160 -2.89 -28.03 -3.93
CA ALA A 160 -2.76 -26.84 -3.07
C ALA A 160 -2.18 -25.62 -3.83
N VAL A 161 -1.45 -25.85 -4.94
CA VAL A 161 -0.94 -24.77 -5.80
C VAL A 161 -2.09 -24.14 -6.61
N SER A 162 -3.04 -24.94 -7.10
CA SER A 162 -4.25 -24.44 -7.77
C SER A 162 -5.18 -23.65 -6.84
N ASP A 163 -5.24 -24.02 -5.56
CA ASP A 163 -5.99 -23.25 -4.55
C ASP A 163 -5.32 -21.91 -4.24
N LEU A 164 -3.98 -21.86 -4.24
CA LEU A 164 -3.19 -20.64 -4.03
C LEU A 164 -3.37 -19.63 -5.17
N GLU A 165 -3.31 -20.08 -6.43
CA GLU A 165 -3.55 -19.22 -7.59
C GLU A 165 -4.99 -18.72 -7.65
N SER A 166 -5.96 -19.61 -7.36
CA SER A 166 -7.37 -19.24 -7.26
C SER A 166 -7.60 -18.23 -6.14
N THR A 167 -6.97 -18.41 -4.99
CA THR A 167 -7.00 -17.45 -3.88
C THR A 167 -6.39 -16.11 -4.28
N ALA A 168 -5.25 -16.11 -4.98
CA ALA A 168 -4.61 -14.91 -5.50
C ALA A 168 -5.57 -14.12 -6.41
N LEU A 169 -6.24 -14.82 -7.32
CA LEU A 169 -7.17 -14.24 -8.28
C LEU A 169 -8.39 -13.64 -7.57
N TRP A 170 -9.01 -14.36 -6.63
CA TRP A 170 -10.13 -13.85 -5.84
C TRP A 170 -9.76 -12.66 -4.97
N VAL A 171 -8.59 -12.69 -4.32
CA VAL A 171 -8.08 -11.56 -3.54
C VAL A 171 -7.81 -10.36 -4.45
N ALA A 172 -7.16 -10.57 -5.60
CA ALA A 172 -6.90 -9.51 -6.57
C ALA A 172 -8.20 -8.90 -7.11
N ALA A 173 -9.19 -9.73 -7.47
CA ALA A 173 -10.49 -9.28 -7.92
C ALA A 173 -11.23 -8.49 -6.83
N GLY A 174 -11.19 -8.95 -5.58
CA GLY A 174 -11.76 -8.25 -4.42
C GLY A 174 -11.09 -6.90 -4.17
N LEU A 175 -9.77 -6.84 -4.21
CA LEU A 175 -9.00 -5.59 -4.07
C LEU A 175 -9.25 -4.64 -5.25
N ALA A 176 -9.37 -5.15 -6.48
CA ALA A 176 -9.69 -4.36 -7.66
C ALA A 176 -11.10 -3.77 -7.54
N LEU A 177 -12.11 -4.58 -7.20
CA LEU A 177 -13.48 -4.12 -6.97
C LEU A 177 -13.53 -3.07 -5.86
N PHE A 178 -12.86 -3.32 -4.74
CA PHE A 178 -12.75 -2.38 -3.62
C PHE A 178 -12.13 -1.05 -4.08
N THR A 179 -11.04 -1.10 -4.84
CA THR A 179 -10.35 0.09 -5.37
C THR A 179 -11.23 0.85 -6.37
N VAL A 180 -12.00 0.16 -7.21
CA VAL A 180 -12.94 0.82 -8.14
C VAL A 180 -14.06 1.53 -7.39
N ILE A 181 -14.71 0.84 -6.43
CA ILE A 181 -15.86 1.39 -5.69
C ILE A 181 -15.45 2.57 -4.80
N PHE A 182 -14.30 2.48 -4.13
CA PHE A 182 -13.92 3.42 -3.08
C PHE A 182 -12.71 4.30 -3.42
N GLY A 183 -11.77 3.79 -4.21
CA GLY A 183 -10.53 4.51 -4.54
C GLY A 183 -10.73 5.59 -5.60
N THR A 184 -11.60 5.37 -6.59
CA THR A 184 -11.77 6.33 -7.71
C THR A 184 -12.63 7.56 -7.37
N ARG A 185 -13.43 7.51 -6.29
CA ARG A 185 -14.34 8.61 -5.90
C ARG A 185 -13.64 9.79 -5.21
N ASN A 186 -12.51 9.57 -4.55
CA ASN A 186 -11.89 10.56 -3.66
C ASN A 186 -10.41 10.86 -3.99
N LEU A 187 -9.99 10.65 -5.24
CA LEU A 187 -8.62 10.95 -5.70
C LEU A 187 -8.37 12.46 -5.95
N ASP A 188 -9.12 13.36 -5.31
CA ASP A 188 -8.79 14.78 -5.35
C ASP A 188 -7.82 15.13 -4.21
N VAL A 189 -6.54 14.88 -4.46
CA VAL A 189 -5.43 15.30 -3.58
C VAL A 189 -5.37 16.84 -3.47
N ASN A 190 -6.07 17.58 -4.33
CA ASN A 190 -6.10 19.04 -4.38
C ASN A 190 -7.33 19.71 -3.73
N GLU A 191 -8.25 18.97 -3.10
CA GLU A 191 -9.25 19.59 -2.21
C GLU A 191 -8.63 20.04 -0.86
N ARG A 192 -7.47 20.72 -0.88
CA ARG A 192 -6.85 21.42 0.27
C ARG A 192 -5.94 22.59 -0.10
#